data_AF-M7XT19-F1
#
_entry.id   AF-M7XT19-F1
#
_cell.length_a   1.000
_cell.length_b   1.000
_cell.length_c   1.000
_cell.angle_alpha   90.00
_cell.angle_beta   90.00
_cell.angle_gamma   90.00
#
_symmetry.space_group_name_H-M   'P 1'
#
loop_
_entity.id
_entity.type
_entity.pdbx_description
1 polymer ?
#
loop_
_entity_poly.entity_id
_entity_poly.type
_entity_poly.pdbx_seq_one_letter_code
_entity_poly.pdbx_strand_id
1 'polypeptide(L)'
;MAEAEAIGSFRLGRLRLIRLPPSSISLPASGSKKPHTAQIELAVGVTDDYGTDLMFDSVDLRMEVLDGGTLEPPAGVILRLANSSSASSAPNSAVFTFSPSNGPFHTLKLSLTFQPAFLTCPVLPSLSFRLSVDPRRPLPAKASEATRCVRTLVGEIDQAVVETWDDRRYVLMGVRSGDMGVKVEGREVKIASEKGEIFHPVSSVHLQTALRTIYLPFSSRAPSDSPPSSSSGATSLPSASPSSPPISIVERPGLNNSTGQRLWDCAIGMSAFLSLFPHALDASAPLPPISAANYDEPSSKKRRVENCVGGRKRRIRVVELGAGCALVSMAASRILSSAPVAGEASVLATDVEATVETTLRENLEANSAGKAVEAAVLDWGELSQEAVDSVVGGRARRPRSDSHHDEETSLTLLATDVLYNPSSHDLLLSTLLSLLQPHSSPATLPASRRALIAYKRRTEGDDGFFSLAKDAGLEVTKVWEWGEVSVWSFV
;
A
#
# COMPACT_ATOMS: atom_id res chain seq x y z
N MET A 1 -5.82 32.00 -7.54
CA MET A 1 -4.78 32.20 -6.51
C MET A 1 -4.00 30.90 -6.44
N ALA A 2 -2.73 30.90 -6.84
CA ALA A 2 -1.89 29.72 -6.69
C ALA A 2 -1.57 29.57 -5.20
N GLU A 3 -2.10 28.51 -4.59
CA GLU A 3 -1.76 28.11 -3.23
C GLU A 3 -0.23 27.91 -3.18
N ALA A 4 0.44 28.52 -2.21
CA ALA A 4 1.87 28.35 -2.05
C ALA A 4 2.11 26.88 -1.67
N GLU A 5 2.45 26.03 -2.65
CA GLU A 5 2.76 24.62 -2.40
C GLU A 5 3.81 24.56 -1.28
N ALA A 6 3.45 23.87 -0.19
CA ALA A 6 4.37 23.63 0.90
C ALA A 6 5.63 23.01 0.30
N ILE A 7 6.78 23.68 0.52
CA ILE A 7 8.09 23.42 -0.11
C ILE A 7 8.55 21.94 0.06
N GLY A 8 7.89 21.16 0.92
CA GLY A 8 8.16 19.75 1.19
C GLY A 8 7.16 18.72 0.65
N SER A 9 6.05 19.11 -0.01
CA SER A 9 5.06 18.16 -0.54
C SER A 9 5.42 17.67 -1.96
N PHE A 10 4.95 16.48 -2.32
CA PHE A 10 5.16 15.86 -3.63
C PHE A 10 3.97 14.95 -3.98
N ARG A 11 3.87 14.59 -5.26
CA ARG A 11 2.94 13.59 -5.81
C ARG A 11 3.64 12.26 -6.02
N LEU A 12 2.90 11.17 -6.12
CA LEU A 12 3.51 9.87 -6.38
C LEU A 12 3.45 9.52 -7.86
N GLY A 13 4.62 9.41 -8.48
CA GLY A 13 4.73 8.76 -9.78
C GLY A 13 4.78 7.24 -9.61
N ARG A 14 4.49 6.51 -10.67
CA ARG A 14 4.45 5.05 -10.74
C ARG A 14 5.44 4.59 -11.79
N LEU A 15 6.50 3.90 -11.36
CA LEU A 15 7.26 3.09 -12.29
C LEU A 15 6.39 1.90 -12.72
N ARG A 16 6.41 1.58 -14.02
CA ARG A 16 5.60 0.52 -14.60
C ARG A 16 6.45 -0.41 -15.46
N LEU A 17 6.17 -1.71 -15.32
CA LEU A 17 6.54 -2.72 -16.32
C LEU A 17 5.38 -2.82 -17.32
N ILE A 18 5.40 -1.97 -18.36
CA ILE A 18 4.40 -1.94 -19.44
C ILE A 18 4.36 -3.28 -20.16
N ARG A 19 5.53 -3.86 -20.41
CA ARG A 19 5.68 -5.27 -20.78
C ARG A 19 6.41 -5.98 -19.66
N LEU A 20 5.65 -6.85 -19.01
CA LEU A 20 6.13 -7.72 -17.95
C LEU A 20 7.07 -8.82 -18.51
N PRO A 21 7.97 -9.38 -17.68
CA PRO A 21 8.82 -10.51 -18.10
C PRO A 21 7.99 -11.71 -18.59
N PRO A 22 8.60 -12.71 -19.24
CA PRO A 22 7.91 -13.97 -19.50
C PRO A 22 7.62 -14.69 -18.18
N SER A 23 6.52 -15.46 -18.09
CA SER A 23 6.21 -16.26 -16.90
C SER A 23 7.23 -17.36 -16.60
N SER A 24 7.95 -17.82 -17.63
CA SER A 24 9.10 -18.69 -17.46
C SER A 24 10.12 -18.54 -18.58
N ILE A 25 11.36 -18.91 -18.29
CA ILE A 25 12.42 -19.09 -19.28
C ILE A 25 12.88 -20.54 -19.29
N SER A 26 13.28 -21.03 -20.45
CA SER A 26 13.84 -22.37 -20.62
C SER A 26 15.34 -22.26 -20.92
N LEU A 27 16.13 -23.01 -20.15
CA LEU A 27 17.56 -23.15 -20.31
C LEU A 27 17.85 -24.55 -20.86
N PRO A 28 18.86 -24.72 -21.72
CA PRO A 28 19.21 -26.02 -22.27
C PRO A 28 19.71 -26.97 -21.16
N ALA A 29 19.65 -28.28 -21.44
CA ALA A 29 19.98 -29.32 -20.47
C ALA A 29 21.38 -29.17 -19.84
N SER A 30 21.47 -29.46 -18.54
CA SER A 30 22.66 -29.33 -17.70
C SER A 30 23.73 -30.38 -18.02
N GLY A 31 24.43 -30.21 -19.14
CA GLY A 31 25.65 -30.96 -19.48
C GLY A 31 26.84 -30.07 -19.84
N SER A 32 26.59 -28.77 -20.00
CA SER A 32 27.55 -27.77 -20.43
C SER A 32 28.22 -27.13 -19.21
N LYS A 33 29.56 -27.11 -19.18
CA LYS A 33 30.33 -26.31 -18.20
C LYS A 33 30.30 -24.81 -18.51
N LYS A 34 29.62 -24.39 -19.58
CA LYS A 34 29.57 -22.98 -20.01
C LYS A 34 28.36 -22.29 -19.39
N PRO A 35 28.48 -21.01 -19.01
CA PRO A 35 27.32 -20.22 -18.63
C PRO A 35 26.29 -20.17 -19.76
N HIS A 36 25.01 -20.12 -19.40
CA HIS A 36 23.91 -20.03 -20.35
C HIS A 36 23.32 -18.63 -20.31
N THR A 37 23.00 -18.05 -21.47
CA THR A 37 22.43 -16.70 -21.55
C THR A 37 21.03 -16.75 -22.15
N ALA A 38 20.05 -16.18 -21.44
CA ALA A 38 18.70 -15.95 -21.93
C ALA A 38 18.50 -14.46 -22.25
N GLN A 39 17.77 -14.16 -23.32
CA GLN A 39 17.40 -12.80 -23.69
C GLN A 39 15.96 -12.53 -23.25
N ILE A 40 15.74 -11.38 -22.63
CA ILE A 40 14.44 -10.93 -22.13
C ILE A 40 14.21 -9.51 -22.62
N GLU A 41 13.01 -9.25 -23.15
CA GLU A 41 12.60 -7.92 -23.58
C GLU A 41 11.50 -7.41 -22.64
N LEU A 42 11.78 -6.29 -21.96
CA LEU A 42 10.82 -5.58 -21.11
C LEU A 42 10.46 -4.24 -21.75
N ALA A 43 9.35 -3.64 -21.32
CA ALA A 43 9.03 -2.25 -21.62
C ALA A 43 8.70 -1.54 -20.31
N VAL A 44 9.31 -0.38 -20.08
CA VAL A 44 9.16 0.37 -18.84
C VAL A 44 8.61 1.76 -19.10
N GLY A 45 7.76 2.27 -18.22
CA GLY A 45 7.17 3.59 -18.33
C GLY A 45 7.03 4.25 -16.96
N VAL A 46 6.73 5.54 -16.95
CA VAL A 46 6.52 6.34 -15.75
C VAL A 46 5.21 7.10 -15.89
N THR A 47 4.25 6.80 -15.01
CA THR A 47 2.92 7.41 -15.05
C THR A 47 2.51 7.98 -13.70
N ASP A 48 1.40 8.71 -13.63
CA ASP A 48 0.67 8.91 -12.38
C ASP A 48 -0.14 7.65 -11.98
N ASP A 49 -1.00 7.75 -10.96
CA ASP A 49 -1.89 6.68 -10.50
C ASP A 49 -3.04 6.35 -11.49
N TYR A 50 -3.36 7.25 -12.43
CA TYR A 50 -4.33 7.03 -13.51
C TYR A 50 -3.71 6.32 -14.72
N GLY A 51 -2.39 6.33 -14.83
CA GLY A 51 -1.68 5.84 -16.00
C GLY A 51 -1.42 6.91 -17.05
N THR A 52 -1.52 8.19 -16.70
CA THR A 52 -1.07 9.32 -17.54
C THR A 52 0.45 9.38 -17.50
N ASP A 53 1.09 9.46 -18.66
CA ASP A 53 2.54 9.56 -18.74
C ASP A 53 3.06 10.87 -18.10
N LEU A 54 4.11 10.76 -17.29
CA LEU A 54 4.76 11.91 -16.69
C LEU A 54 5.84 12.46 -17.62
N MET A 55 5.86 13.78 -17.79
CA MET A 55 6.77 14.48 -18.69
C MET A 55 7.84 15.23 -17.91
N PHE A 56 9.10 14.80 -18.00
CA PHE A 56 10.27 15.36 -17.31
C PHE A 56 11.54 15.12 -18.16
N ASP A 57 12.67 15.71 -17.79
CA ASP A 57 13.90 15.61 -18.61
C ASP A 57 14.46 14.19 -18.65
N SER A 58 14.86 13.68 -17.50
CA SER A 58 15.31 12.30 -17.35
C SER A 58 15.43 11.86 -15.89
N VAL A 59 15.44 10.56 -15.67
CA VAL A 59 15.73 9.94 -14.37
C VAL A 59 16.56 8.68 -14.57
N ASP A 60 17.58 8.50 -13.73
CA ASP A 60 18.34 7.24 -13.70
C ASP A 60 17.52 6.18 -12.98
N LEU A 61 17.17 5.13 -13.70
CA LEU A 61 16.45 3.97 -13.19
C LEU A 61 17.39 2.79 -13.03
N ARG A 62 17.09 1.97 -12.03
CA ARG A 62 17.78 0.72 -11.74
C ARG A 62 16.84 -0.45 -12.01
N MET A 63 17.32 -1.40 -12.82
CA MET A 63 16.70 -2.71 -13.02
C MET A 63 17.51 -3.75 -12.25
N GLU A 64 16.85 -4.56 -11.43
CA GLU A 64 17.46 -5.63 -10.64
C GLU A 64 16.76 -6.95 -10.89
N VAL A 65 17.54 -8.04 -10.88
CA VAL A 65 17.00 -9.39 -10.77
C VAL A 65 17.15 -9.86 -9.33
N LEU A 66 16.05 -10.36 -8.77
CA LEU A 66 15.92 -10.84 -7.40
C LEU A 66 15.42 -12.29 -7.39
N ASP A 67 15.77 -13.03 -6.36
CA ASP A 67 15.13 -14.31 -6.04
C ASP A 67 13.68 -14.07 -5.61
N GLY A 68 12.72 -14.82 -6.16
CA GLY A 68 11.29 -14.59 -5.94
C GLY A 68 10.83 -14.84 -4.50
N GLY A 69 11.48 -15.77 -3.79
CA GLY A 69 11.12 -16.12 -2.41
C GLY A 69 11.81 -15.25 -1.36
N THR A 70 13.09 -14.97 -1.55
CA THR A 70 13.91 -14.23 -0.57
C THR A 70 14.00 -12.74 -0.87
N LEU A 71 13.73 -12.32 -2.10
CA LEU A 71 13.91 -10.95 -2.61
C LEU A 71 15.35 -10.45 -2.60
N GLU A 72 16.31 -11.35 -2.43
CA GLU A 72 17.73 -11.06 -2.44
C GLU A 72 18.35 -11.28 -3.84
N PRO A 73 19.52 -10.69 -4.14
CA PRO A 73 20.30 -11.00 -5.32
C PRO A 73 20.51 -12.53 -5.52
N PRO A 74 20.04 -13.13 -6.62
CA PRO A 74 20.18 -14.56 -6.84
C PRO A 74 21.64 -14.90 -7.19
N ALA A 75 22.24 -15.81 -6.41
CA ALA A 75 23.62 -16.22 -6.61
C ALA A 75 23.83 -16.89 -7.97
N GLY A 76 24.85 -16.48 -8.72
CA GLY A 76 25.17 -17.09 -10.01
C GLY A 76 24.27 -16.65 -11.18
N VAL A 77 23.43 -15.63 -11.00
CA VAL A 77 22.71 -14.98 -12.11
C VAL A 77 23.30 -13.60 -12.33
N ILE A 78 23.65 -13.29 -13.58
CA ILE A 78 24.20 -12.00 -13.99
C ILE A 78 23.21 -11.33 -14.93
N LEU A 79 22.81 -10.10 -14.62
CA LEU A 79 21.96 -9.25 -15.44
C LEU A 79 22.82 -8.28 -16.24
N ARG A 80 22.60 -8.19 -17.56
CA ARG A 80 23.20 -7.17 -18.42
C ARG A 80 22.13 -6.49 -19.26
N LEU A 81 22.28 -5.19 -19.48
CA LEU A 81 21.45 -4.41 -20.40
C LEU A 81 22.25 -4.17 -21.68
N ALA A 82 21.68 -4.50 -22.84
CA ALA A 82 22.40 -4.54 -24.13
C ALA A 82 23.08 -3.20 -24.51
N ASN A 83 22.54 -2.07 -24.06
CA ASN A 83 23.03 -0.73 -24.40
C ASN A 83 23.70 -0.01 -23.21
N SER A 84 23.96 -0.70 -22.09
CA SER A 84 24.62 -0.08 -20.94
C SER A 84 26.12 -0.02 -21.16
N SER A 85 26.66 1.18 -21.37
CA SER A 85 28.10 1.42 -21.39
C SER A 85 28.72 1.43 -19.98
N SER A 86 27.90 1.60 -18.94
CA SER A 86 28.33 1.55 -17.55
C SER A 86 28.37 0.11 -17.05
N ALA A 87 29.55 -0.32 -16.61
CA ALA A 87 29.70 -1.53 -15.83
C ALA A 87 29.05 -1.29 -14.46
N SER A 88 27.90 -1.90 -14.21
CA SER A 88 27.31 -1.93 -12.87
C SER A 88 28.29 -2.59 -11.90
N SER A 89 28.42 -2.04 -10.69
CA SER A 89 29.23 -2.63 -9.63
C SER A 89 28.62 -3.93 -9.10
N ALA A 90 27.31 -4.13 -9.27
CA ALA A 90 26.60 -5.33 -8.84
C ALA A 90 26.21 -6.19 -10.07
N PRO A 91 26.52 -7.50 -10.06
CA PRO A 91 26.33 -8.36 -11.22
C PRO A 91 24.86 -8.60 -11.58
N ASN A 92 23.93 -8.38 -10.65
CA ASN A 92 22.50 -8.63 -10.79
C ASN A 92 21.68 -7.34 -10.98
N SER A 93 22.33 -6.21 -11.25
CA SER A 93 21.67 -4.92 -11.48
C SER A 93 22.23 -4.20 -12.70
N ALA A 94 21.39 -3.38 -13.33
CA ALA A 94 21.77 -2.49 -14.41
C ALA A 94 21.10 -1.12 -14.20
N VAL A 95 21.83 -0.04 -14.48
CA VAL A 95 21.31 1.33 -14.42
C VAL A 95 21.18 1.89 -15.84
N PHE A 96 20.09 2.58 -16.12
CA PHE A 96 19.85 3.24 -17.39
C PHE A 96 19.08 4.54 -17.17
N THR A 97 19.24 5.49 -18.09
CA THR A 97 18.53 6.78 -18.02
C THR A 97 17.22 6.68 -18.79
N PHE A 98 16.10 6.86 -18.09
CA PHE A 98 14.78 7.00 -18.70
C PHE A 98 14.52 8.48 -19.03
N SER A 99 13.97 8.74 -20.22
CA SER A 99 13.51 10.07 -20.62
C SER A 99 12.21 9.94 -21.44
N PRO A 100 11.10 10.55 -21.01
CA PRO A 100 9.83 10.51 -21.74
C PRO A 100 9.89 11.24 -23.10
N SER A 101 10.91 12.09 -23.32
CA SER A 101 11.16 12.70 -24.65
C SER A 101 11.44 11.67 -25.75
N ASN A 102 11.88 10.46 -25.38
CA ASN A 102 12.12 9.35 -26.31
C ASN A 102 10.87 8.48 -26.55
N GLY A 103 9.72 8.85 -25.99
CA GLY A 103 8.46 8.13 -26.08
C GLY A 103 7.88 7.74 -24.71
N PRO A 104 6.62 7.27 -24.68
CA PRO A 104 5.89 6.98 -23.44
C PRO A 104 6.46 5.78 -22.66
N PHE A 105 7.26 4.95 -23.31
CA PHE A 105 7.95 3.83 -22.68
C PHE A 105 9.30 3.56 -23.33
N HIS A 106 10.20 2.91 -22.59
CA HIS A 106 11.50 2.45 -23.06
C HIS A 106 11.51 0.92 -23.16
N THR A 107 11.91 0.39 -24.31
CA THR A 107 12.13 -1.06 -24.47
C THR A 107 13.53 -1.44 -23.98
N LEU A 108 13.61 -2.34 -23.01
CA LEU A 108 14.85 -2.82 -22.42
C LEU A 108 15.15 -4.23 -22.94
N LYS A 109 16.32 -4.41 -23.56
CA LYS A 109 16.85 -5.73 -23.95
C LYS A 109 17.84 -6.21 -22.91
N LEU A 110 17.41 -7.18 -22.12
CA LEU A 110 18.14 -7.75 -21.00
C LEU A 110 18.75 -9.10 -21.38
N SER A 111 19.98 -9.35 -20.95
CA SER A 111 20.63 -10.65 -21.01
C SER A 111 20.82 -11.18 -19.60
N LEU A 112 20.19 -12.31 -19.27
CA LEU A 112 20.43 -13.04 -18.03
C LEU A 112 21.41 -14.16 -18.29
N THR A 113 22.58 -14.12 -17.63
CA THR A 113 23.59 -15.18 -17.72
C THR A 113 23.62 -16.01 -16.44
N PHE A 114 23.35 -17.30 -16.59
CA PHE A 114 23.27 -18.30 -15.53
C PHE A 114 24.60 -19.04 -15.43
N GLN A 115 25.26 -18.94 -14.29
CA GLN A 115 26.49 -19.68 -13.99
C GLN A 115 26.17 -21.18 -13.84
N PRO A 116 27.10 -22.08 -14.20
CA PRO A 116 26.87 -23.52 -14.09
C PRO A 116 26.42 -23.98 -12.70
N ALA A 117 26.93 -23.37 -11.63
CA ALA A 117 26.57 -23.68 -10.25
C ALA A 117 25.07 -23.43 -9.96
N PHE A 118 24.46 -22.42 -10.59
CA PHE A 118 23.02 -22.16 -10.46
C PHE A 118 22.20 -23.35 -10.98
N LEU A 119 22.60 -23.93 -12.11
CA LEU A 119 21.90 -25.04 -12.77
C LEU A 119 22.05 -26.37 -12.02
N THR A 120 23.05 -26.47 -11.15
CA THR A 120 23.23 -27.64 -10.28
C THR A 120 22.37 -27.59 -9.02
N CYS A 121 21.66 -26.49 -8.75
CA CYS A 121 20.78 -26.43 -7.59
C CYS A 121 19.66 -27.50 -7.67
N PRO A 122 19.36 -28.20 -6.56
CA PRO A 122 18.27 -29.17 -6.49
C PRO A 122 16.91 -28.54 -6.81
N VAL A 123 16.71 -27.30 -6.37
CA VAL A 123 15.52 -26.48 -6.61
C VAL A 123 16.00 -25.17 -7.21
N LEU A 124 15.52 -24.85 -8.40
CA LEU A 124 15.84 -23.57 -9.03
C LEU A 124 14.91 -22.50 -8.44
N PRO A 125 15.44 -21.35 -8.02
CA PRO A 125 14.60 -20.27 -7.54
C PRO A 125 13.79 -19.67 -8.68
N SER A 126 12.59 -19.17 -8.35
CA SER A 126 11.92 -18.19 -9.21
C SER A 126 12.71 -16.89 -9.19
N LEU A 127 12.62 -16.13 -10.27
CA LEU A 127 13.24 -14.81 -10.39
C LEU A 127 12.16 -13.74 -10.44
N SER A 128 12.43 -12.55 -9.91
CA SER A 128 11.60 -11.37 -10.09
C SER A 128 12.45 -10.19 -10.53
N PHE A 129 11.84 -9.26 -11.26
CA PHE A 129 12.49 -8.05 -11.74
C PHE A 129 12.01 -6.87 -10.92
N ARG A 130 12.92 -6.11 -10.33
CA ARG A 130 12.63 -4.86 -9.62
C ARG A 130 13.08 -3.67 -10.46
N LEU A 131 12.18 -2.71 -10.62
CA LEU A 131 12.45 -1.41 -11.22
C LEU A 131 12.28 -0.32 -10.15
N SER A 132 13.36 0.43 -9.90
CA SER A 132 13.39 1.54 -8.94
C SER A 132 14.18 2.73 -9.49
N VAL A 133 14.18 3.86 -8.81
CA VAL A 133 15.10 4.97 -9.11
C VAL A 133 16.48 4.66 -8.52
N ASP A 134 17.55 5.08 -9.19
CA ASP A 134 18.92 4.93 -8.69
C ASP A 134 19.25 6.03 -7.66
N PRO A 135 19.60 5.69 -6.40
CA PRO A 135 19.80 6.66 -5.32
C PRO A 135 21.18 7.32 -5.42
N ARG A 136 21.39 8.19 -6.42
CA ARG A 136 22.66 8.94 -6.57
C ARG A 136 22.65 10.34 -5.98
N ARG A 137 21.49 10.83 -5.54
CA ARG A 137 21.34 12.21 -5.06
C ARG A 137 21.19 12.24 -3.53
N PRO A 138 21.81 13.22 -2.85
CA PRO A 138 21.74 13.34 -1.40
C PRO A 138 20.31 13.66 -0.93
N LEU A 139 19.99 13.26 0.31
CA LEU A 139 18.69 13.51 0.92
C LEU A 139 18.34 15.01 0.96
N PRO A 140 17.07 15.37 0.78
CA PRO A 140 16.60 16.71 1.14
C PRO A 140 16.74 16.92 2.66
N ALA A 141 17.38 18.02 3.06
CA ALA A 141 17.77 18.27 4.44
C ALA A 141 16.59 18.51 5.42
N LYS A 142 15.37 18.76 4.92
CA LYS A 142 14.17 19.00 5.73
C LYS A 142 12.91 18.49 5.03
N ALA A 143 12.21 17.55 5.66
CA ALA A 143 10.91 17.05 5.24
C ALA A 143 9.97 17.01 6.45
N SER A 144 8.67 17.32 6.23
CA SER A 144 7.63 17.17 7.25
C SER A 144 7.51 15.71 7.70
N GLU A 145 6.87 15.48 8.84
CA GLU A 145 6.63 14.12 9.34
C GLU A 145 5.76 13.32 8.38
N ALA A 146 4.74 13.95 7.77
CA ALA A 146 3.91 13.37 6.73
C ALA A 146 4.72 12.94 5.51
N THR A 147 5.55 13.84 4.96
CA THR A 147 6.43 13.55 3.82
C THR A 147 7.40 12.41 4.13
N ARG A 148 7.98 12.36 5.34
CA ARG A 148 8.86 11.25 5.76
C ARG A 148 8.10 9.93 5.89
N CYS A 149 6.89 9.98 6.46
CA CYS A 149 6.02 8.81 6.61
C CYS A 149 5.65 8.22 5.24
N VAL A 150 5.21 9.06 4.29
CA VAL A 150 4.86 8.62 2.95
C VAL A 150 6.08 8.06 2.20
N ARG A 151 7.23 8.73 2.25
CA ARG A 151 8.48 8.20 1.66
C ARG A 151 8.87 6.85 2.24
N THR A 152 8.71 6.68 3.55
CA THR A 152 8.95 5.40 4.21
C THR A 152 7.97 4.36 3.69
N LEU A 153 6.67 4.68 3.63
CA LEU A 153 5.63 3.79 3.13
C LEU A 153 5.91 3.27 1.73
N VAL A 154 6.33 4.13 0.81
CA VAL A 154 6.62 3.70 -0.58
C VAL A 154 8.03 3.14 -0.77
N GLY A 155 8.87 3.14 0.27
CA GLY A 155 10.25 2.62 0.23
C GLY A 155 11.25 3.55 -0.46
N GLU A 156 10.92 4.83 -0.66
CA GLU A 156 11.70 5.80 -1.44
C GLU A 156 12.22 6.95 -0.53
N ILE A 157 12.82 6.58 0.60
CA ILE A 157 13.32 7.53 1.62
C ILE A 157 14.36 8.50 1.04
N ASP A 158 15.29 7.96 0.24
CA ASP A 158 16.45 8.70 -0.25
C ASP A 158 16.28 9.22 -1.69
N GLN A 159 15.10 9.03 -2.28
CA GLN A 159 14.86 9.39 -3.67
C GLN A 159 14.75 10.92 -3.82
N ALA A 160 15.52 11.51 -4.73
CA ALA A 160 15.31 12.90 -5.11
C ALA A 160 13.94 13.10 -5.77
N VAL A 161 13.35 14.27 -5.54
CA VAL A 161 12.12 14.67 -6.22
C VAL A 161 12.42 14.90 -7.71
N VAL A 162 11.58 14.33 -8.57
CA VAL A 162 11.57 14.57 -10.02
C VAL A 162 10.62 15.73 -10.30
N GLU A 163 11.12 16.76 -10.96
CA GLU A 163 10.30 17.89 -11.42
C GLU A 163 9.89 17.65 -12.88
N THR A 164 8.59 17.72 -13.14
CA THR A 164 8.01 17.59 -14.48
C THR A 164 7.98 18.93 -15.19
N TRP A 165 7.78 18.92 -16.51
CA TRP A 165 7.74 20.13 -17.35
C TRP A 165 6.56 21.07 -17.03
N ASP A 166 5.58 20.60 -16.28
CA ASP A 166 4.47 21.39 -15.74
C ASP A 166 4.69 21.80 -14.27
N ASP A 167 5.96 21.83 -13.84
CA ASP A 167 6.44 22.23 -12.50
C ASP A 167 5.89 21.38 -11.34
N ARG A 168 5.29 20.22 -11.62
CA ARG A 168 4.85 19.29 -10.57
C ARG A 168 6.03 18.45 -10.07
N ARG A 169 5.92 18.07 -8.80
CA ARG A 169 7.00 17.43 -8.04
C ARG A 169 6.62 16.00 -7.71
N TYR A 170 7.43 15.03 -8.11
CA TYR A 170 7.13 13.60 -7.93
C TYR A 170 8.21 12.83 -7.18
N VAL A 171 7.75 11.83 -6.40
CA VAL A 171 8.55 10.68 -5.97
C VAL A 171 8.02 9.47 -6.73
N LEU A 172 8.89 8.76 -7.43
CA LEU A 172 8.54 7.63 -8.27
C LEU A 172 8.54 6.33 -7.47
N MET A 173 7.37 5.75 -7.27
CA MET A 173 7.23 4.48 -6.57
C MET A 173 7.72 3.32 -7.44
N GLY A 174 8.65 2.53 -6.89
CA GLY A 174 9.14 1.31 -7.50
C GLY A 174 8.07 0.25 -7.78
N VAL A 175 8.43 -0.71 -8.63
CA VAL A 175 7.59 -1.86 -8.98
C VAL A 175 8.43 -3.12 -9.10
N ARG A 176 7.85 -4.26 -8.76
CA ARG A 176 8.44 -5.59 -8.94
C ARG A 176 7.54 -6.44 -9.83
N SER A 177 8.10 -7.31 -10.66
CA SER A 177 7.31 -8.32 -11.37
C SER A 177 6.89 -9.44 -10.41
N GLY A 178 5.83 -10.17 -10.76
CA GLY A 178 5.60 -11.50 -10.21
C GLY A 178 6.75 -12.46 -10.52
N ASP A 179 6.64 -13.66 -9.95
CA ASP A 179 7.64 -14.71 -10.09
C ASP A 179 7.72 -15.25 -11.53
N MET A 180 8.94 -15.26 -12.06
CA MET A 180 9.33 -15.88 -13.32
C MET A 180 10.03 -17.20 -13.03
N GLY A 181 9.46 -18.31 -13.50
CA GLY A 181 10.06 -19.63 -13.36
C GLY A 181 11.30 -19.83 -14.25
N VAL A 182 12.31 -20.54 -13.75
CA VAL A 182 13.46 -20.99 -14.55
C VAL A 182 13.36 -22.50 -14.77
N LYS A 183 13.22 -22.93 -16.02
CA LYS A 183 13.12 -24.34 -16.42
C LYS A 183 14.42 -24.78 -17.08
N VAL A 184 14.85 -26.01 -16.84
CA VAL A 184 16.00 -26.63 -17.52
C VAL A 184 15.47 -27.81 -18.33
N GLU A 185 15.75 -27.81 -19.63
CA GLU A 185 15.32 -28.89 -20.53
C GLU A 185 15.75 -30.26 -20.01
N GLY A 186 14.83 -31.24 -20.09
CA GLY A 186 15.07 -32.60 -19.61
C GLY A 186 14.96 -32.78 -18.09
N ARG A 187 14.63 -31.73 -17.33
CA ARG A 187 14.38 -31.82 -15.89
C ARG A 187 12.93 -31.40 -15.62
N GLU A 188 12.12 -32.33 -15.07
CA GLU A 188 10.88 -31.94 -14.40
C GLU A 188 11.25 -31.14 -13.14
N VAL A 189 11.29 -29.82 -13.27
CA VAL A 189 11.52 -28.94 -12.13
C VAL A 189 10.18 -28.75 -11.43
N LYS A 190 10.02 -29.37 -10.26
CA LYS A 190 8.94 -29.01 -9.33
C LYS A 190 9.16 -27.56 -8.92
N ILE A 191 8.24 -26.68 -9.29
CA ILE A 191 8.30 -25.27 -8.89
C ILE A 191 8.04 -25.23 -7.38
N ALA A 192 8.91 -24.53 -6.65
CA ALA A 192 8.88 -24.54 -5.17
C ALA A 192 7.55 -24.05 -4.57
N SER A 193 6.72 -23.34 -5.35
CA SER A 193 5.41 -22.82 -4.92
C SER A 193 4.30 -23.88 -4.82
N GLU A 194 4.49 -25.11 -5.32
CA GLU A 194 3.42 -26.13 -5.34
C GLU A 194 3.20 -26.86 -4.01
N LYS A 195 3.99 -26.59 -2.96
CA LYS A 195 3.88 -27.32 -1.67
C LYS A 195 2.86 -26.77 -0.66
N GLY A 196 1.99 -25.85 -1.09
CA GLY A 196 0.82 -25.43 -0.30
C GLY A 196 -0.46 -26.10 -0.80
N GLU A 197 -0.77 -27.31 -0.32
CA GLU A 197 -2.08 -27.92 -0.50
C GLU A 197 -3.16 -27.03 0.15
N ILE A 198 -4.03 -26.44 -0.67
CA ILE A 198 -5.50 -26.36 -0.56
C ILE A 198 -6.00 -25.47 -1.72
N PHE A 199 -6.61 -26.12 -2.72
CA PHE A 199 -7.57 -25.62 -3.71
C PHE A 199 -7.33 -24.27 -4.41
N HIS A 200 -6.98 -24.30 -5.70
CA HIS A 200 -7.89 -23.82 -6.76
C HIS A 200 -7.48 -24.38 -8.14
N PRO A 201 -8.34 -25.16 -8.81
CA PRO A 201 -8.13 -25.59 -10.19
C PRO A 201 -8.64 -24.49 -11.14
N VAL A 202 -7.95 -23.36 -11.17
CA VAL A 202 -8.07 -22.43 -12.29
C VAL A 202 -6.77 -22.55 -13.05
N SER A 203 -6.86 -23.21 -14.21
CA SER A 203 -5.86 -23.22 -15.29
C SER A 203 -4.92 -22.02 -15.15
N SER A 204 -3.74 -22.25 -14.57
CA SER A 204 -2.74 -21.22 -14.27
C SER A 204 -2.09 -20.77 -15.57
N VAL A 205 -2.84 -20.05 -16.40
CA VAL A 205 -2.23 -19.04 -17.25
C VAL A 205 -1.47 -18.17 -16.26
N HIS A 206 -0.15 -18.31 -16.23
CA HIS A 206 0.72 -17.55 -15.35
C HIS A 206 0.64 -16.10 -15.81
N LEU A 207 -0.46 -15.43 -15.45
CA LEU A 207 -0.67 -14.02 -15.67
C LEU A 207 0.42 -13.33 -14.86
N GLN A 208 1.35 -12.74 -15.59
CA GLN A 208 2.37 -11.90 -15.01
C GLN A 208 1.68 -10.77 -14.21
N THR A 209 2.12 -10.59 -12.96
CA THR A 209 1.61 -9.56 -12.06
C THR A 209 2.64 -8.46 -11.85
N ALA A 210 2.16 -7.28 -11.47
CA ALA A 210 3.00 -6.22 -10.93
C ALA A 210 2.78 -6.16 -9.42
N LEU A 211 3.86 -5.99 -8.66
CA LEU A 211 3.87 -5.99 -7.21
C LEU A 211 4.41 -4.65 -6.72
N ARG A 212 3.69 -4.05 -5.77
CA ARG A 212 4.10 -2.85 -5.06
C ARG A 212 4.35 -3.18 -3.60
N THR A 213 5.44 -2.67 -3.05
CA THR A 213 5.81 -2.93 -1.65
C THR A 213 5.50 -1.71 -0.80
N ILE A 214 4.76 -1.90 0.28
CA ILE A 214 4.40 -0.85 1.24
C ILE A 214 5.01 -1.16 2.61
N TYR A 215 5.75 -0.20 3.17
CA TYR A 215 6.45 -0.33 4.45
C TYR A 215 5.77 0.50 5.53
N LEU A 216 4.93 -0.12 6.35
CA LEU A 216 4.30 0.60 7.46
C LEU A 216 5.37 1.06 8.45
N PRO A 217 5.48 2.37 8.74
CA PRO A 217 6.40 2.86 9.75
C PRO A 217 5.86 2.43 11.11
N PHE A 218 6.53 1.48 11.75
CA PHE A 218 6.24 1.21 13.15
C PHE A 218 6.74 2.39 13.96
N SER A 219 5.86 2.94 14.79
CA SER A 219 6.31 3.67 15.97
C SER A 219 7.05 2.66 16.84
N SER A 220 8.34 2.45 16.56
CA SER A 220 9.23 1.89 17.55
C SER A 220 9.03 2.77 18.77
N ARG A 221 8.56 2.13 19.85
CA ARG A 221 8.29 2.72 21.15
C ARG A 221 9.36 3.79 21.39
N ALA A 222 8.94 5.05 21.54
CA ALA A 222 9.86 6.18 21.63
C ALA A 222 11.02 5.79 22.56
N PRO A 223 12.28 5.97 22.12
CA PRO A 223 13.43 5.58 22.92
C PRO A 223 13.22 6.17 24.31
N SER A 224 13.25 5.29 25.32
CA SER A 224 13.19 5.67 26.72
C SER A 224 14.06 6.91 26.93
N ASP A 225 13.51 7.98 27.50
CA ASP A 225 14.20 9.25 27.82
C ASP A 225 15.35 9.09 28.85
N SER A 226 15.90 7.89 28.96
CA SER A 226 17.14 7.63 29.67
C SER A 226 18.27 8.38 28.93
N PRO A 227 18.90 9.39 29.54
CA PRO A 227 19.96 10.13 28.90
C PRO A 227 21.08 9.14 28.51
N PRO A 228 21.60 9.22 27.27
CA PRO A 228 22.70 8.37 26.85
C PRO A 228 23.90 8.65 27.74
N SER A 229 24.35 7.64 28.48
CA SER A 229 25.61 7.69 29.20
C SER A 229 26.72 8.01 28.20
N SER A 230 27.41 9.12 28.43
CA SER A 230 28.49 9.64 27.60
C SER A 230 29.65 8.65 27.51
N SER A 231 29.72 7.89 26.43
CA SER A 231 30.96 7.25 25.99
C SER A 231 31.17 7.49 24.49
N SER A 232 32.28 8.15 24.20
CA SER A 232 32.79 8.49 22.89
C SER A 232 33.18 7.23 22.11
N GLY A 233 32.43 6.90 21.07
CA GLY A 233 32.73 5.83 20.12
C GLY A 233 31.90 6.01 18.84
N ALA A 234 32.54 5.86 17.68
CA ALA A 234 32.03 6.18 16.35
C ALA A 234 30.55 5.80 16.11
N THR A 235 29.77 6.80 15.70
CA THR A 235 28.38 6.73 15.25
C THR A 235 28.24 5.87 14.00
N SER A 236 27.98 4.58 14.21
CA SER A 236 27.25 3.78 13.23
C SER A 236 25.77 4.06 13.42
N LEU A 237 25.10 4.60 12.40
CA LEU A 237 23.65 4.72 12.38
C LEU A 237 23.06 3.32 12.63
N PRO A 238 22.19 3.13 13.64
CA PRO A 238 21.55 1.84 13.84
C PRO A 238 20.71 1.55 12.60
N SER A 239 21.07 0.48 11.87
CA SER A 239 20.25 -0.08 10.81
C SER A 239 19.01 -0.71 11.44
N ALA A 240 18.01 0.13 11.70
CA ALA A 240 16.71 -0.30 12.21
C ALA A 240 16.08 -1.23 11.16
N SER A 241 16.21 -2.53 11.38
CA SER A 241 15.52 -3.54 10.60
C SER A 241 14.02 -3.35 10.86
N PRO A 242 13.19 -3.17 9.82
CA PRO A 242 11.76 -3.00 10.03
C PRO A 242 11.19 -4.25 10.73
N SER A 243 10.54 -4.06 11.88
CA SER A 243 10.09 -5.15 12.74
C SER A 243 8.88 -5.91 12.20
N SER A 244 8.26 -5.47 11.10
CA SER A 244 7.21 -6.22 10.42
C SER A 244 7.52 -6.40 8.94
N PRO A 245 7.10 -7.51 8.34
CA PRO A 245 7.22 -7.72 6.90
C PRO A 245 6.46 -6.61 6.16
N PRO A 246 6.93 -6.12 5.00
CA PRO A 246 6.17 -5.17 4.21
C PRO A 246 4.82 -5.74 3.75
N ILE A 247 3.91 -4.88 3.30
CA ILE A 247 2.70 -5.29 2.59
C ILE A 247 3.04 -5.35 1.10
N SER A 248 2.77 -6.47 0.44
CA SER A 248 2.89 -6.61 -1.02
C SER A 248 1.50 -6.44 -1.65
N ILE A 249 1.33 -5.42 -2.50
CA ILE A 249 0.11 -5.19 -3.25
C ILE A 249 0.27 -5.78 -4.66
N VAL A 250 -0.61 -6.73 -5.00
CA VAL A 250 -0.72 -7.34 -6.32
C VAL A 250 -1.61 -6.48 -7.21
N GLU A 251 -1.03 -5.98 -8.30
CA GLU A 251 -1.71 -5.31 -9.39
C GLU A 251 -1.69 -6.21 -10.63
N ARG A 252 -2.82 -6.30 -11.34
CA ARG A 252 -2.94 -7.08 -12.59
C ARG A 252 -3.14 -6.13 -13.78
N PRO A 253 -2.07 -5.74 -14.50
CA PRO A 253 -2.22 -4.90 -15.68
C PRO A 253 -2.97 -5.67 -16.80
N GLY A 254 -4.01 -5.06 -17.38
CA GLY A 254 -4.56 -5.50 -18.66
C GLY A 254 -5.82 -6.39 -18.64
N LEU A 255 -6.26 -6.90 -17.49
CA LEU A 255 -7.57 -7.58 -17.37
C LEU A 255 -8.68 -6.57 -17.05
N ASN A 256 -8.92 -5.59 -17.91
CA ASN A 256 -10.09 -4.68 -17.91
C ASN A 256 -9.91 -3.29 -17.26
N ASN A 257 -8.68 -2.84 -16.93
CA ASN A 257 -8.44 -1.51 -16.35
C ASN A 257 -9.39 -1.16 -15.18
N SER A 258 -9.91 -2.16 -14.47
CA SER A 258 -10.90 -1.94 -13.42
C SER A 258 -10.26 -1.11 -12.32
N THR A 259 -10.98 -0.08 -11.88
CA THR A 259 -10.55 0.84 -10.83
C THR A 259 -10.24 0.11 -9.52
N GLY A 260 -10.87 -1.04 -9.26
CA GLY A 260 -10.62 -1.87 -8.07
C GLY A 260 -9.29 -2.64 -8.07
N GLN A 261 -8.56 -2.71 -9.20
CA GLN A 261 -7.34 -3.52 -9.35
C GLN A 261 -6.02 -2.76 -9.12
N ARG A 262 -6.10 -1.46 -8.79
CA ARG A 262 -4.95 -0.55 -8.72
C ARG A 262 -4.71 -0.04 -7.30
N LEU A 263 -3.45 0.27 -7.00
CA LEU A 263 -3.10 1.00 -5.79
C LEU A 263 -3.20 2.51 -6.00
N TRP A 264 -4.24 3.11 -5.41
CA TRP A 264 -4.50 4.56 -5.47
C TRP A 264 -3.72 5.35 -4.41
N ASP A 265 -3.39 6.60 -4.72
CA ASP A 265 -2.67 7.49 -3.80
C ASP A 265 -3.43 7.74 -2.48
N CYS A 266 -4.76 7.78 -2.52
CA CYS A 266 -5.57 7.94 -1.31
C CYS A 266 -5.39 6.76 -0.33
N ALA A 267 -5.18 5.54 -0.82
CA ALA A 267 -4.92 4.38 0.06
C ALA A 267 -3.56 4.51 0.75
N ILE A 268 -2.55 5.03 0.04
CA ILE A 268 -1.22 5.32 0.61
C ILE A 268 -1.32 6.47 1.62
N GLY A 269 -2.00 7.56 1.27
CA GLY A 269 -2.22 8.71 2.15
C GLY A 269 -3.00 8.36 3.41
N MET A 270 -4.07 7.57 3.31
CA MET A 270 -4.79 7.06 4.48
C MET A 270 -3.90 6.18 5.35
N SER A 271 -3.09 5.29 4.75
CA SER A 271 -2.16 4.45 5.51
C SER A 271 -1.10 5.29 6.24
N ALA A 272 -0.64 6.38 5.63
CA ALA A 272 0.26 7.36 6.26
C ALA A 272 -0.40 8.08 7.43
N PHE A 273 -1.62 8.58 7.22
CA PHE A 273 -2.44 9.19 8.26
C PHE A 273 -2.63 8.24 9.44
N LEU A 274 -3.07 7.00 9.21
CA LEU A 274 -3.29 6.03 10.29
C LEU A 274 -2.00 5.65 11.01
N SER A 275 -0.85 5.63 10.31
CA SER A 275 0.44 5.37 10.95
C SER A 275 0.90 6.52 11.85
N LEU A 276 0.57 7.76 11.47
CA LEU A 276 0.86 8.97 12.26
C LEU A 276 -0.14 9.18 13.40
N PHE A 277 -1.40 8.81 13.17
CA PHE A 277 -2.52 8.98 14.09
C PHE A 277 -3.23 7.64 14.36
N PRO A 278 -2.58 6.62 14.97
CA PRO A 278 -3.20 5.32 15.24
C PRO A 278 -4.52 5.38 16.01
N HIS A 279 -4.67 6.38 16.87
CA HIS A 279 -5.90 6.61 17.65
C HIS A 279 -7.10 6.97 16.77
N ALA A 280 -6.90 7.41 15.52
CA ALA A 280 -7.98 7.69 14.58
C ALA A 280 -8.85 6.47 14.26
N LEU A 281 -8.32 5.25 14.49
CA LEU A 281 -9.08 4.00 14.36
C LEU A 281 -10.11 3.80 15.46
N ASP A 282 -10.04 4.53 16.56
CA ASP A 282 -11.08 4.61 17.58
C ASP A 282 -11.93 5.87 17.33
N ALA A 283 -13.19 5.67 16.93
CA ALA A 283 -14.12 6.77 16.64
C ALA A 283 -14.38 7.68 17.86
N SER A 284 -14.14 7.20 19.08
CA SER A 284 -14.27 7.99 20.30
C SER A 284 -13.07 8.90 20.58
N ALA A 285 -11.91 8.61 19.98
CA ALA A 285 -10.75 9.47 20.09
C ALA A 285 -10.98 10.74 19.25
N PRO A 286 -10.85 11.94 19.82
CA PRO A 286 -11.07 13.18 19.09
C PRO A 286 -9.99 13.39 18.04
N LEU A 287 -10.39 13.86 16.85
CA LEU A 287 -9.48 14.31 15.80
C LEU A 287 -9.60 15.82 15.65
N PRO A 288 -8.54 16.59 15.94
CA PRO A 288 -8.60 18.03 15.76
C PRO A 288 -8.69 18.39 14.27
N PRO A 289 -9.42 19.45 13.90
CA PRO A 289 -9.39 19.98 12.54
C PRO A 289 -7.97 20.42 12.18
N ILE A 290 -7.61 20.31 10.90
CA ILE A 290 -6.38 20.90 10.41
C ILE A 290 -6.48 22.42 10.59
N SER A 291 -5.56 23.01 11.35
CA SER A 291 -5.56 24.46 11.53
C SER A 291 -4.96 25.09 10.28
N ALA A 292 -5.59 26.15 9.73
CA ALA A 292 -5.12 26.85 8.53
C ALA A 292 -3.70 27.44 8.64
N ALA A 293 -3.09 27.45 9.84
CA ALA A 293 -1.75 27.97 10.08
C ALA A 293 -0.62 26.92 9.95
N ASN A 294 -0.92 25.62 10.06
CA ASN A 294 0.09 24.55 10.08
C ASN A 294 -0.33 23.36 9.20
N TYR A 295 0.03 23.43 7.92
CA TYR A 295 -0.28 22.40 6.92
C TYR A 295 0.56 21.11 7.05
N ASP A 296 1.62 21.10 7.87
CA ASP A 296 2.63 20.02 7.86
C ASP A 296 3.11 19.56 9.25
N GLU A 297 2.69 20.22 10.32
CA GLU A 297 3.08 19.83 11.68
C GLU A 297 1.83 19.60 12.54
N PRO A 298 1.50 18.34 12.88
CA PRO A 298 0.73 18.12 14.08
C PRO A 298 1.47 18.84 15.20
N SER A 299 0.75 19.68 15.97
CA SER A 299 1.27 20.33 17.17
C SER A 299 2.16 19.33 17.91
N SER A 300 3.48 19.52 17.83
CA SER A 300 4.50 18.58 18.30
C SER A 300 4.51 18.41 19.82
N LYS A 301 3.57 19.07 20.50
CA LYS A 301 2.96 18.52 21.70
C LYS A 301 2.21 17.25 21.29
N LYS A 302 2.97 16.15 21.10
CA LYS A 302 2.50 14.78 21.30
C LYS A 302 1.61 14.84 22.52
N ARG A 303 0.31 15.01 22.31
CA ARG A 303 -0.69 14.74 23.34
C ARG A 303 -0.47 13.27 23.50
N ARG A 304 0.37 12.94 24.48
CA ARG A 304 0.33 11.71 25.20
C ARG A 304 -1.17 11.60 25.45
N VAL A 305 -1.84 10.77 24.65
CA VAL A 305 -3.13 10.23 25.01
C VAL A 305 -2.74 9.38 26.20
N GLU A 306 -2.51 10.06 27.32
CA GLU A 306 -2.38 9.50 28.63
C GLU A 306 -3.74 8.85 28.77
N ASN A 307 -3.76 7.56 28.45
CA ASN A 307 -4.30 6.60 29.37
C ASN A 307 -5.55 7.20 30.02
N CYS A 308 -6.64 7.25 29.26
CA CYS A 308 -7.99 7.22 29.84
C CYS A 308 -8.13 5.85 30.56
N VAL A 309 -7.31 5.65 31.60
CA VAL A 309 -7.08 4.44 32.39
C VAL A 309 -8.19 4.27 33.43
N GLY A 310 -9.40 4.68 33.07
CA GLY A 310 -10.61 4.44 33.85
C GLY A 310 -11.83 4.03 33.03
N GLY A 311 -11.74 3.99 31.70
CA GLY A 311 -12.87 3.69 30.82
C GLY A 311 -13.01 2.18 30.55
N ARG A 312 -14.24 1.71 30.40
CA ARG A 312 -14.61 0.32 30.10
C ARG A 312 -13.77 -0.27 28.97
N LYS A 313 -13.54 -1.59 28.99
CA LYS A 313 -12.99 -2.31 27.83
C LYS A 313 -13.90 -2.04 26.63
N ARG A 314 -13.33 -1.44 25.58
CA ARG A 314 -14.06 -1.04 24.37
C ARG A 314 -13.61 -1.93 23.22
N ARG A 315 -14.58 -2.40 22.43
CA ARG A 315 -14.30 -3.14 21.20
C ARG A 315 -14.14 -2.17 20.04
N ILE A 316 -13.11 -2.32 19.20
CA ILE A 316 -12.93 -1.51 18.00
C ILE A 316 -13.38 -2.32 16.77
N ARG A 317 -14.27 -1.73 15.97
CA ARG A 317 -14.67 -2.25 14.66
C ARG A 317 -14.24 -1.24 13.61
N VAL A 318 -13.42 -1.70 12.68
CA VAL A 318 -13.04 -0.93 11.49
C VAL A 318 -13.68 -1.57 10.27
N VAL A 319 -14.31 -0.76 9.44
CA VAL A 319 -14.91 -1.21 8.18
C VAL A 319 -14.38 -0.34 7.05
N GLU A 320 -13.79 -0.93 6.02
CA GLU A 320 -13.37 -0.21 4.81
C GLU A 320 -14.44 -0.36 3.73
N LEU A 321 -14.94 0.75 3.20
CA LEU A 321 -15.90 0.83 2.10
C LEU A 321 -15.14 1.06 0.79
N GLY A 322 -15.39 0.21 -0.23
CA GLY A 322 -14.67 0.29 -1.50
C GLY A 322 -13.17 0.00 -1.33
N ALA A 323 -12.86 -1.10 -0.66
CA ALA A 323 -11.51 -1.41 -0.23
C ALA A 323 -10.50 -1.64 -1.37
N GLY A 324 -10.94 -1.99 -2.58
CA GLY A 324 -10.07 -2.28 -3.72
C GLY A 324 -9.04 -3.36 -3.39
N CYS A 325 -7.77 -2.96 -3.28
CA CYS A 325 -6.66 -3.84 -2.90
C CYS A 325 -6.48 -4.05 -1.38
N ALA A 326 -7.37 -3.51 -0.55
CA ALA A 326 -7.40 -3.62 0.91
C ALA A 326 -6.12 -3.16 1.64
N LEU A 327 -5.36 -2.23 1.05
CA LEU A 327 -4.15 -1.70 1.69
C LEU A 327 -4.48 -1.09 3.06
N VAL A 328 -5.55 -0.28 3.15
CA VAL A 328 -5.87 0.43 4.38
C VAL A 328 -6.38 -0.54 5.45
N SER A 329 -7.21 -1.53 5.11
CA SER A 329 -7.62 -2.59 6.04
C SER A 329 -6.42 -3.36 6.58
N MET A 330 -5.45 -3.72 5.74
CA MET A 330 -4.22 -4.39 6.19
C MET A 330 -3.38 -3.49 7.09
N ALA A 331 -3.28 -2.19 6.77
CA ALA A 331 -2.59 -1.21 7.60
C ALA A 331 -3.25 -1.05 8.96
N ALA A 332 -4.58 -0.85 9.00
CA ALA A 332 -5.36 -0.72 10.21
C ALA A 332 -5.24 -1.98 11.10
N SER A 333 -5.32 -3.17 10.51
CA SER A 333 -5.18 -4.44 11.23
C SER A 333 -3.80 -4.56 11.90
N ARG A 334 -2.72 -4.22 11.19
CA ARG A 334 -1.36 -4.23 11.74
C ARG A 334 -1.17 -3.17 12.84
N ILE A 335 -1.70 -1.96 12.64
CA ILE A 335 -1.66 -0.90 13.64
C ILE A 335 -2.37 -1.33 14.92
N LEU A 336 -3.60 -1.85 14.81
CA LEU A 336 -4.39 -2.34 15.95
C LEU A 336 -3.73 -3.52 16.66
N SER A 337 -3.09 -4.42 15.91
CA SER A 337 -2.36 -5.57 16.49
C SER A 337 -1.08 -5.16 17.23
N SER A 338 -0.47 -4.03 16.83
CA SER A 338 0.77 -3.52 17.43
C SER A 338 0.53 -2.57 18.61
N ALA A 339 -0.63 -1.91 18.63
CA ALA A 339 -0.99 -1.00 19.68
C ALA A 339 -1.49 -1.78 20.92
N PRO A 340 -1.09 -1.39 22.14
CA PRO A 340 -1.67 -1.91 23.37
C PRO A 340 -3.08 -1.31 23.56
N VAL A 341 -4.00 -1.64 22.66
CA VAL A 341 -5.42 -1.26 22.80
C VAL A 341 -6.02 -2.20 23.84
N ALA A 342 -6.70 -1.63 24.84
CA ALA A 342 -7.22 -2.37 26.01
C ALA A 342 -8.43 -3.29 25.70
N GLY A 343 -8.70 -3.61 24.43
CA GLY A 343 -9.90 -4.33 23.99
C GLY A 343 -9.72 -5.11 22.69
N GLU A 344 -10.79 -5.82 22.31
CA GLU A 344 -10.84 -6.62 21.07
C GLU A 344 -11.01 -5.70 19.85
N ALA A 345 -10.27 -5.98 18.78
CA ALA A 345 -10.35 -5.21 17.53
C ALA A 345 -10.63 -6.14 16.34
N SER A 346 -11.44 -5.68 15.39
CA SER A 346 -11.73 -6.41 14.15
C SER A 346 -11.80 -5.48 12.95
N VAL A 347 -11.34 -5.95 11.79
CA VAL A 347 -11.30 -5.20 10.53
C VAL A 347 -12.08 -5.95 9.46
N LEU A 348 -12.96 -5.25 8.76
CA LEU A 348 -13.72 -5.76 7.63
C LEU A 348 -13.46 -4.89 6.39
N ALA A 349 -12.91 -5.50 5.34
CA ALA A 349 -12.77 -4.89 4.02
C ALA A 349 -14.01 -5.23 3.18
N THR A 350 -14.66 -4.21 2.62
CA THR A 350 -15.86 -4.39 1.78
C THR A 350 -15.70 -3.76 0.42
N ASP A 351 -16.25 -4.43 -0.60
CA ASP A 351 -16.27 -3.94 -1.99
C ASP A 351 -17.40 -4.65 -2.76
N VAL A 352 -17.54 -4.35 -4.06
CA VAL A 352 -18.44 -5.10 -4.95
C VAL A 352 -17.93 -6.53 -5.16
N GLU A 353 -18.83 -7.45 -5.48
CA GLU A 353 -18.53 -8.89 -5.61
C GLU A 353 -17.30 -9.16 -6.50
N ALA A 354 -17.25 -8.56 -7.69
CA ALA A 354 -16.14 -8.74 -8.62
C ALA A 354 -14.77 -8.38 -8.02
N THR A 355 -14.67 -7.32 -7.20
CA THR A 355 -13.42 -6.91 -6.54
C THR A 355 -13.10 -7.84 -5.37
N VAL A 356 -14.11 -8.22 -4.59
CA VAL A 356 -13.96 -9.14 -3.44
C VAL A 356 -13.43 -10.49 -3.89
N GLU A 357 -13.99 -11.06 -4.96
CA GLU A 357 -13.62 -12.37 -5.48
C GLU A 357 -12.27 -12.40 -6.20
N THR A 358 -11.73 -11.22 -6.58
CA THR A 358 -10.48 -11.11 -7.30
C THR A 358 -9.40 -10.40 -6.48
N THR A 359 -9.25 -9.09 -6.68
CA THR A 359 -8.13 -8.29 -6.15
C THR A 359 -8.07 -8.28 -4.64
N LEU A 360 -9.20 -8.14 -3.96
CA LEU A 360 -9.22 -8.00 -2.52
C LEU A 360 -8.71 -9.29 -1.84
N ARG A 361 -9.31 -10.44 -2.15
CA ARG A 361 -8.89 -11.74 -1.58
C ARG A 361 -7.46 -12.09 -1.97
N GLU A 362 -7.06 -11.90 -3.22
CA GLU A 362 -5.68 -12.13 -3.67
C GLU A 362 -4.66 -11.33 -2.84
N ASN A 363 -4.95 -10.05 -2.56
CA ASN A 363 -4.08 -9.21 -1.75
C ASN A 363 -4.06 -9.63 -0.27
N LEU A 364 -5.20 -10.03 0.29
CA LEU A 364 -5.23 -10.56 1.67
C LEU A 364 -4.44 -11.87 1.79
N GLU A 365 -4.53 -12.76 0.80
CA GLU A 365 -3.80 -14.03 0.75
C GLU A 365 -2.30 -13.80 0.59
N ALA A 366 -1.89 -12.93 -0.34
CA ALA A 366 -0.48 -12.58 -0.58
C ALA A 366 0.22 -12.02 0.67
N ASN A 367 -0.54 -11.48 1.62
CA ASN A 367 -0.04 -10.92 2.87
C ASN A 367 -0.36 -11.77 4.10
N SER A 368 -0.92 -12.97 3.93
CA SER A 368 -1.41 -13.81 5.04
C SER A 368 -2.37 -13.09 5.99
N ALA A 369 -3.10 -12.09 5.48
CA ALA A 369 -3.96 -11.20 6.24
C ALA A 369 -5.41 -11.70 6.36
N GLY A 370 -5.81 -12.77 5.65
CA GLY A 370 -7.19 -13.28 5.65
C GLY A 370 -7.71 -13.80 7.01
N LYS A 371 -6.83 -13.99 8.01
CA LYS A 371 -7.23 -14.27 9.40
C LYS A 371 -7.47 -13.00 10.22
N ALA A 372 -6.81 -11.90 9.83
CA ALA A 372 -6.78 -10.63 10.57
C ALA A 372 -7.71 -9.57 9.97
N VAL A 373 -8.10 -9.73 8.70
CA VAL A 373 -9.02 -8.88 7.96
C VAL A 373 -10.10 -9.77 7.34
N GLU A 374 -11.36 -9.50 7.69
CA GLU A 374 -12.53 -10.10 7.05
C GLU A 374 -12.76 -9.44 5.68
N ALA A 375 -13.27 -10.20 4.71
CA ALA A 375 -13.67 -9.69 3.41
C ALA A 375 -15.14 -10.00 3.15
N ALA A 376 -15.93 -9.01 2.75
CA ALA A 376 -17.35 -9.19 2.42
C ALA A 376 -17.78 -8.32 1.24
N VAL A 377 -18.85 -8.75 0.57
CA VAL A 377 -19.52 -7.93 -0.45
C VAL A 377 -20.43 -6.92 0.23
N LEU A 378 -20.37 -5.66 -0.20
CA LEU A 378 -21.29 -4.61 0.23
C LEU A 378 -21.49 -3.62 -0.92
N ASP A 379 -22.67 -3.70 -1.54
CA ASP A 379 -23.11 -2.67 -2.47
C ASP A 379 -23.59 -1.44 -1.71
N TRP A 380 -23.22 -0.25 -2.19
CA TRP A 380 -23.63 1.00 -1.56
C TRP A 380 -25.10 1.32 -1.81
N GLY A 381 -25.76 1.87 -0.79
CA GLY A 381 -27.14 2.31 -0.81
C GLY A 381 -27.72 2.35 0.60
N GLU A 382 -29.04 2.39 0.69
CA GLU A 382 -29.74 2.19 1.96
C GLU A 382 -29.57 0.74 2.43
N LEU A 383 -29.09 0.55 3.65
CA LEU A 383 -28.83 -0.78 4.19
C LEU A 383 -29.99 -1.26 5.05
N SER A 384 -30.37 -2.53 4.89
CA SER A 384 -31.30 -3.17 5.83
C SER A 384 -30.66 -3.30 7.21
N GLN A 385 -31.49 -3.40 8.26
CA GLN A 385 -30.99 -3.60 9.63
C GLN A 385 -30.10 -4.85 9.74
N GLU A 386 -30.44 -5.94 9.03
CA GLU A 386 -29.63 -7.16 8.98
C GLU A 386 -28.24 -6.91 8.38
N ALA A 387 -28.15 -6.09 7.33
CA ALA A 387 -26.87 -5.70 6.73
C ALA A 387 -26.05 -4.83 7.67
N VAL A 388 -26.68 -3.86 8.34
CA VAL A 388 -26.03 -3.02 9.37
C VAL A 388 -25.49 -3.91 10.51
N ASP A 389 -26.29 -4.84 11.02
CA ASP A 389 -25.90 -5.73 12.10
C ASP A 389 -24.75 -6.66 11.69
N SER A 390 -24.73 -7.13 10.45
CA SER A 390 -23.64 -7.93 9.88
C SER A 390 -22.32 -7.13 9.79
N VAL A 391 -22.39 -5.90 9.29
CA VAL A 391 -21.22 -5.01 9.13
C VAL A 391 -20.64 -4.61 10.48
N VAL A 392 -21.50 -4.24 11.44
CA VAL A 392 -21.11 -3.74 12.76
C VAL A 392 -20.78 -4.87 13.75
N GLY A 393 -21.49 -6.00 13.68
CA GLY A 393 -21.43 -7.09 14.67
C GLY A 393 -20.11 -7.87 14.68
N GLY A 394 -19.36 -7.89 13.56
CA GLY A 394 -18.13 -8.67 13.37
C GLY A 394 -18.26 -10.16 13.71
N ARG A 395 -17.14 -10.90 13.76
CA ARG A 395 -17.11 -12.32 14.21
C ARG A 395 -17.43 -12.53 15.71
N ALA A 396 -18.46 -11.91 16.25
CA ALA A 396 -18.95 -12.18 17.59
C ALA A 396 -20.01 -13.29 17.58
N ARG A 397 -19.57 -14.55 17.56
CA ARG A 397 -20.42 -15.69 17.95
C ARG A 397 -19.66 -16.69 18.83
N ARG A 398 -19.36 -16.27 20.06
CA ARG A 398 -19.66 -17.13 21.21
C ARG A 398 -20.40 -16.29 22.24
N PRO A 399 -21.64 -16.64 22.62
CA PRO A 399 -22.26 -16.05 23.78
C PRO A 399 -21.39 -16.43 24.98
N ARG A 400 -20.63 -15.47 25.52
CA ARG A 400 -20.12 -15.63 26.87
C ARG A 400 -21.33 -15.49 27.78
N SER A 401 -21.69 -16.61 28.41
CA SER A 401 -22.67 -16.66 29.48
C SER A 401 -22.29 -15.65 30.58
N ASP A 402 -23.25 -14.80 30.91
CA ASP A 402 -23.50 -14.26 32.26
C ASP A 402 -22.62 -13.14 32.85
N SER A 403 -21.99 -12.27 32.06
CA SER A 403 -21.46 -11.01 32.61
C SER A 403 -22.03 -9.77 31.93
N HIS A 404 -22.92 -9.08 32.65
CA HIS A 404 -23.61 -7.81 32.36
C HIS A 404 -22.70 -6.58 32.16
N HIS A 405 -21.50 -6.74 31.60
CA HIS A 405 -20.71 -5.59 31.16
C HIS A 405 -21.01 -5.32 29.69
N ASP A 406 -21.83 -4.31 29.44
CA ASP A 406 -22.06 -3.73 28.11
C ASP A 406 -20.72 -3.25 27.55
N GLU A 407 -20.05 -4.11 26.78
CA GLU A 407 -18.86 -3.74 26.02
C GLU A 407 -19.29 -2.83 24.87
N GLU A 408 -19.04 -1.54 25.05
CA GLU A 408 -19.31 -0.54 24.04
C GLU A 408 -18.41 -0.79 22.82
N THR A 409 -18.99 -0.80 21.62
CA THR A 409 -18.22 -0.87 20.38
C THR A 409 -17.89 0.54 19.89
N SER A 410 -16.73 0.75 19.29
CA SER A 410 -16.36 1.93 18.50
C SER A 410 -16.39 1.54 17.03
N LEU A 411 -17.10 2.27 16.18
CA LEU A 411 -17.15 1.98 14.74
C LEU A 411 -16.43 3.07 13.95
N THR A 412 -15.35 2.69 13.27
CA THR A 412 -14.64 3.59 12.34
C THR A 412 -14.80 3.05 10.92
N LEU A 413 -15.49 3.81 10.08
CA LEU A 413 -15.56 3.55 8.65
C LEU A 413 -14.35 4.21 7.98
N LEU A 414 -13.71 3.50 7.06
CA LEU A 414 -12.62 3.98 6.23
C LEU A 414 -13.09 3.94 4.78
N ALA A 415 -12.73 4.94 3.98
CA ALA A 415 -12.93 4.89 2.54
C ALA A 415 -11.81 5.65 1.84
N THR A 416 -11.31 5.13 0.74
CA THR A 416 -10.23 5.79 0.00
C THR A 416 -10.58 5.85 -1.47
N ASP A 417 -10.48 7.05 -2.04
CA ASP A 417 -10.71 7.26 -3.47
C ASP A 417 -12.11 6.83 -3.95
N VAL A 418 -13.12 6.95 -3.10
CA VAL A 418 -14.51 6.53 -3.39
C VAL A 418 -15.37 7.64 -4.01
N LEU A 419 -14.86 8.87 -4.09
CA LEU A 419 -15.63 10.06 -4.52
C LEU A 419 -15.49 10.39 -6.01
N TYR A 420 -14.75 9.57 -6.78
CA TYR A 420 -14.43 9.82 -8.19
C TYR A 420 -15.63 9.78 -9.15
N ASN A 421 -16.75 9.20 -8.73
CA ASN A 421 -17.96 9.10 -9.53
C ASN A 421 -19.12 9.83 -8.84
N PRO A 422 -19.47 11.05 -9.27
CA PRO A 422 -20.58 11.82 -8.69
C PRO A 422 -21.92 11.07 -8.68
N SER A 423 -22.17 10.19 -9.66
CA SER A 423 -23.42 9.40 -9.69
C SER A 423 -23.54 8.38 -8.56
N SER A 424 -22.44 8.07 -7.85
CA SER A 424 -22.43 7.17 -6.70
C SER A 424 -22.50 7.90 -5.35
N HIS A 425 -22.48 9.24 -5.34
CA HIS A 425 -22.44 10.04 -4.11
C HIS A 425 -23.66 9.79 -3.20
N ASP A 426 -24.87 9.76 -3.76
CA ASP A 426 -26.09 9.51 -2.98
C ASP A 426 -26.14 8.11 -2.36
N LEU A 427 -25.65 7.10 -3.09
CA LEU A 427 -25.57 5.71 -2.60
C LEU A 427 -24.55 5.60 -1.47
N LEU A 428 -23.38 6.21 -1.63
CA LEU A 428 -22.36 6.25 -0.57
C LEU A 428 -22.90 6.98 0.67
N LEU A 429 -23.54 8.13 0.50
CA LEU A 429 -24.13 8.89 1.60
C LEU A 429 -25.20 8.08 2.33
N SER A 430 -26.10 7.41 1.61
CA SER A 430 -27.11 6.52 2.19
C SER A 430 -26.49 5.38 3.02
N THR A 431 -25.38 4.84 2.54
CA THR A 431 -24.60 3.81 3.25
C THR A 431 -24.00 4.38 4.54
N LEU A 432 -23.38 5.56 4.47
CA LEU A 432 -22.81 6.23 5.64
C LEU A 432 -23.88 6.56 6.68
N LEU A 433 -25.04 7.09 6.27
CA LEU A 433 -26.13 7.40 7.19
C LEU A 433 -26.69 6.13 7.86
N SER A 434 -26.86 5.04 7.11
CA SER A 434 -27.28 3.75 7.66
C SER A 434 -26.30 3.22 8.73
N LEU A 435 -25.00 3.47 8.55
CA LEU A 435 -23.93 3.01 9.44
C LEU A 435 -23.52 4.01 10.52
N LEU A 436 -23.78 5.30 10.38
CA LEU A 436 -23.43 6.33 11.38
C LEU A 436 -24.64 6.74 12.22
N GLN A 437 -25.84 6.76 11.63
CA GLN A 437 -27.10 7.18 12.22
C GLN A 437 -28.20 6.11 12.03
N PRO A 438 -28.04 4.90 12.60
CA PRO A 438 -29.03 3.84 12.45
C PRO A 438 -30.39 4.26 13.03
N HIS A 439 -31.48 3.92 12.33
CA HIS A 439 -32.84 4.38 12.63
C HIS A 439 -33.42 3.81 13.95
N SER A 440 -32.75 2.84 14.56
CA SER A 440 -33.17 2.17 15.79
C SER A 440 -32.31 2.64 16.99
N SER A 441 -32.94 3.18 18.03
CA SER A 441 -32.34 3.72 19.28
C SER A 441 -32.86 2.94 20.52
N PRO A 442 -32.23 2.84 21.72
CA PRO A 442 -30.83 3.04 22.16
C PRO A 442 -30.33 1.96 23.16
N ALA A 443 -30.70 0.67 23.07
CA ALA A 443 -30.27 -0.29 24.11
C ALA A 443 -28.83 -0.81 23.94
N THR A 444 -28.27 -0.80 22.72
CA THR A 444 -27.00 -1.48 22.41
C THR A 444 -26.16 -0.77 21.33
N LEU A 445 -26.45 0.49 21.00
CA LEU A 445 -25.68 1.19 19.97
C LEU A 445 -24.21 1.43 20.42
N PRO A 446 -23.22 1.26 19.52
CA PRO A 446 -21.86 1.77 19.69
C PRO A 446 -21.94 3.26 20.03
N ALA A 447 -21.45 3.71 21.18
CA ALA A 447 -21.64 5.12 21.56
C ALA A 447 -20.67 6.09 20.85
N SER A 448 -19.84 5.61 19.92
CA SER A 448 -19.05 6.45 19.03
C SER A 448 -18.91 5.81 17.65
N ARG A 449 -19.24 6.59 16.62
CA ARG A 449 -19.14 6.21 15.21
C ARG A 449 -18.50 7.36 14.43
N ARG A 450 -17.71 7.04 13.41
CA ARG A 450 -17.05 8.02 12.53
C ARG A 450 -16.79 7.40 11.17
N ALA A 451 -16.80 8.19 10.11
CA ALA A 451 -16.15 7.83 8.85
C ALA A 451 -14.91 8.70 8.60
N LEU A 452 -13.87 8.10 8.01
CA LEU A 452 -12.67 8.74 7.53
C LEU A 452 -12.55 8.49 6.03
N ILE A 453 -12.58 9.55 5.24
CA ILE A 453 -12.49 9.47 3.78
C ILE A 453 -11.20 10.13 3.31
N ALA A 454 -10.32 9.36 2.68
CA ALA A 454 -9.18 9.90 1.97
C ALA A 454 -9.60 10.28 0.55
N TYR A 455 -9.31 11.52 0.19
CA TYR A 455 -9.79 12.18 -1.02
C TYR A 455 -8.64 12.90 -1.74
N LYS A 456 -8.60 12.70 -3.06
CA LYS A 456 -7.75 13.41 -4.02
C LYS A 456 -8.70 13.99 -5.08
N ARG A 457 -8.69 15.31 -5.23
CA ARG A 457 -9.55 16.00 -6.21
C ARG A 457 -9.16 15.61 -7.63
N ARG A 458 -10.13 15.16 -8.44
CA ARG A 458 -9.90 14.73 -9.83
C ARG A 458 -10.60 15.64 -10.81
N THR A 459 -11.89 15.83 -10.58
CA THR A 459 -12.78 16.56 -11.47
C THR A 459 -13.56 17.63 -10.71
N GLU A 460 -14.16 18.54 -11.48
CA GLU A 460 -15.12 19.49 -10.95
C GLU A 460 -16.37 18.72 -10.47
N GLY A 461 -16.79 18.93 -9.22
CA GLY A 461 -17.96 18.28 -8.64
C GLY A 461 -17.65 17.14 -7.67
N ASP A 462 -16.43 16.60 -7.64
CA ASP A 462 -16.04 15.56 -6.68
C ASP A 462 -16.21 16.03 -5.22
N ASP A 463 -15.97 17.32 -4.99
CA ASP A 463 -16.12 18.02 -3.71
C ASP A 463 -17.58 18.30 -3.33
N GLY A 464 -18.52 18.09 -4.26
CA GLY A 464 -19.97 18.20 -4.01
C GLY A 464 -20.44 17.27 -2.89
N PHE A 465 -19.82 16.09 -2.77
CA PHE A 465 -20.12 15.12 -1.71
C PHE A 465 -20.02 15.71 -0.30
N PHE A 466 -19.04 16.58 -0.04
CA PHE A 466 -18.87 17.17 1.29
C PHE A 466 -20.01 18.11 1.66
N SER A 467 -20.62 18.78 0.67
CA SER A 467 -21.80 19.62 0.88
C SER A 467 -23.03 18.74 1.10
N LEU A 468 -23.23 17.70 0.28
CA LEU A 468 -24.31 16.73 0.44
C LEU A 468 -24.31 16.08 1.83
N ALA A 469 -23.14 15.68 2.33
CA ALA A 469 -23.00 15.10 3.67
C ALA A 469 -23.37 16.10 4.80
N LYS A 470 -22.98 17.38 4.66
CA LYS A 470 -23.36 18.44 5.61
C LYS A 470 -24.86 18.71 5.59
N ASP A 471 -25.45 18.76 4.40
CA ASP A 471 -26.89 18.98 4.21
C ASP A 471 -27.71 17.82 4.79
N ALA A 472 -27.15 16.60 4.78
CA ALA A 472 -27.70 15.43 5.46
C ALA A 472 -27.44 15.38 6.99
N GLY A 473 -26.82 16.42 7.55
CA GLY A 473 -26.65 16.58 8.99
C GLY A 473 -25.39 15.95 9.58
N LEU A 474 -24.41 15.53 8.75
CA LEU A 474 -23.11 15.07 9.24
C LEU A 474 -22.17 16.25 9.53
N GLU A 475 -21.36 16.13 10.58
CA GLU A 475 -20.25 17.05 10.79
C GLU A 475 -19.07 16.64 9.90
N VAL A 476 -18.66 17.52 8.98
CA VAL A 476 -17.61 17.21 7.99
C VAL A 476 -16.39 18.11 8.18
N THR A 477 -15.27 17.49 8.56
CA THR A 477 -14.05 18.21 8.97
C THR A 477 -12.81 17.60 8.30
N LYS A 478 -11.98 18.44 7.65
CA LYS A 478 -10.66 18.01 7.16
C LYS A 478 -9.70 17.86 8.35
N VAL A 479 -9.13 16.68 8.53
CA VAL A 479 -8.28 16.34 9.70
C VAL A 479 -6.81 16.15 9.35
N TRP A 480 -6.50 15.93 8.07
CA TRP A 480 -5.13 15.76 7.60
C TRP A 480 -5.00 16.05 6.11
N GLU A 481 -3.80 16.42 5.69
CA GLU A 481 -3.46 16.68 4.29
C GLU A 481 -1.99 16.37 4.03
N TRP A 482 -1.70 15.86 2.84
CA TRP A 482 -0.37 15.66 2.33
C TRP A 482 -0.39 15.70 0.80
N GLY A 483 0.34 16.65 0.21
CA GLY A 483 0.31 16.87 -1.23
C GLY A 483 -1.12 17.10 -1.71
N GLU A 484 -1.59 16.28 -2.63
CA GLU A 484 -2.95 16.34 -3.19
C GLU A 484 -3.97 15.42 -2.48
N VAL A 485 -3.53 14.68 -1.46
CA VAL A 485 -4.39 13.77 -0.68
C VAL A 485 -4.78 14.43 0.64
N SER A 486 -6.07 14.46 0.93
CA SER A 486 -6.62 14.92 2.20
C SER A 486 -7.44 13.83 2.88
N VAL A 487 -7.52 13.84 4.20
CA VAL A 487 -8.39 12.94 4.98
C VAL A 487 -9.45 13.78 5.70
N TRP A 488 -10.70 13.37 5.55
CA TRP A 488 -11.87 14.04 6.08
C TRP A 488 -12.60 13.13 7.07
N SER A 489 -12.99 13.69 8.21
CA SER A 489 -13.79 13.05 9.24
C SER A 489 -15.26 13.42 9.07
N PHE A 490 -16.13 12.43 9.21
CA PHE A 490 -17.59 12.55 9.22
C PHE A 490 -18.12 11.94 10.51
N VAL A 491 -18.89 12.69 11.28
CA VAL A 491 -19.45 12.27 12.58
C VAL A 491 -20.96 12.48 12.60
#